data_AF-A0A532USQ4-F1
#
_entry.id   AF-A0A532USQ4-F1
#
_cell.length_a   1.000
_cell.length_b   1.000
_cell.length_c   1.000
_cell.angle_alpha   90.00
_cell.angle_beta   90.00
_cell.angle_gamma   90.00
#
_symmetry.space_group_name_H-M   'P 1'
#
loop_
_entity.id
_entity.type
_entity.pdbx_description
1 polymer ?
#
loop_
_entity_poly.entity_id
_entity_poly.type
_entity_poly.pdbx_seq_one_letter_code
_entity_poly.pdbx_strand_id
1 'polypeptide(L)'
;MERLVGNDSAKIVGLRLRRMRSSELCKRILRKKAQKSGNDIDENLLIKKAEGLSAAIDSAMGYLETETSDLNSKVLSRYYGLMQLTIAEQVSSLKNKNDLALIQTHTESGHGLGTFRNKKDDKNFPSNFYVHIVNRGHFYQYTKSLNVTVNSFAFEGRQWKFQKVDDKKYVSLLDLFRRIPELKEVIPEYFDMEPLTFLIRREPYTQKFKNRFNKEIDTVTGSTQTENNTKNKRCEYIQIYPQTKTTTLEKIRSYAWPFSGILEDYNEFEKKKYFVGRLYHEGAVLDYTRFFYRSDYSLFSYIVPIFQTINDPVLINLMLTYALSIIVRYMPDTWHKIQKYDLNHLGSLIEYYISIFDQVVPMISLARITGEEIYIKHLNSSYASPVITSRE
;
A
#
# COMPACT_ATOMS: atom_id res chain seq x y z
N MET A 1 -15.98 12.78 3.92
CA MET A 1 -16.38 11.46 3.40
C MET A 1 -17.26 11.67 2.19
N GLU A 2 -16.87 11.10 1.07
CA GLU A 2 -17.57 11.15 -0.21
C GLU A 2 -18.18 9.79 -0.51
N ARG A 3 -19.47 9.77 -0.90
CA ARG A 3 -20.19 8.54 -1.26
C ARG A 3 -20.40 8.49 -2.77
N LEU A 4 -19.88 7.44 -3.39
CA LEU A 4 -20.04 7.15 -4.82
C LEU A 4 -20.98 5.94 -4.94
N VAL A 5 -21.92 5.99 -5.88
CA VAL A 5 -22.92 4.93 -6.07
C VAL A 5 -22.84 4.41 -7.49
N GLY A 6 -22.66 3.09 -7.63
CA GLY A 6 -22.79 2.41 -8.90
C GLY A 6 -22.22 0.99 -8.87
N ASN A 7 -22.33 0.29 -9.99
CA ASN A 7 -22.06 -1.15 -10.05
C ASN A 7 -20.60 -1.49 -10.41
N ASP A 8 -19.86 -0.54 -10.98
CA ASP A 8 -18.46 -0.69 -11.40
C ASP A 8 -17.60 0.37 -10.68
N SER A 9 -16.86 -0.07 -9.67
CA SER A 9 -16.02 0.79 -8.83
C SER A 9 -14.94 1.50 -9.65
N ALA A 10 -14.18 0.77 -10.48
CA ALA A 10 -13.12 1.35 -11.29
C ALA A 10 -13.65 2.41 -12.26
N LYS A 11 -14.77 2.15 -12.93
CA LYS A 11 -15.35 3.12 -13.87
C LYS A 11 -15.76 4.41 -13.17
N ILE A 12 -16.34 4.33 -11.97
CA ILE A 12 -16.75 5.51 -11.21
C ILE A 12 -15.53 6.28 -10.68
N VAL A 13 -14.52 5.58 -10.15
CA VAL A 13 -13.26 6.18 -9.72
C VAL A 13 -12.57 6.87 -10.90
N GLY A 14 -12.50 6.21 -12.06
CA GLY A 14 -11.98 6.78 -13.30
C GLY A 14 -12.74 8.03 -13.74
N LEU A 15 -14.08 8.03 -13.66
CA LEU A 15 -14.89 9.24 -13.92
C LEU A 15 -14.56 10.38 -12.95
N ARG A 16 -14.35 10.09 -11.66
CA ARG A 16 -13.97 11.12 -10.67
C ARG A 16 -12.59 11.68 -10.94
N LEU A 17 -11.61 10.82 -11.27
CA LEU A 17 -10.28 11.25 -11.66
C LEU A 17 -10.32 12.11 -12.94
N ARG A 18 -11.03 11.68 -13.99
CA ARG A 18 -11.16 12.44 -15.25
C ARG A 18 -11.67 13.86 -15.09
N ARG A 19 -12.60 14.09 -14.14
CA ARG A 19 -13.11 15.44 -13.88
C ARG A 19 -12.02 16.41 -13.44
N MET A 20 -10.96 15.90 -12.81
CA MET A 20 -9.80 16.70 -12.39
C MET A 20 -8.88 17.07 -13.57
N ARG A 21 -9.21 16.73 -14.82
CA ARG A 21 -8.63 17.37 -16.02
C ARG A 21 -9.04 18.85 -16.18
N SER A 22 -9.98 19.33 -15.36
CA SER A 22 -10.34 20.75 -15.30
C SER A 22 -9.55 21.44 -14.19
N SER A 23 -8.68 22.38 -14.56
CA SER A 23 -7.91 23.20 -13.60
C SER A 23 -8.83 24.00 -12.67
N GLU A 24 -9.96 24.52 -13.16
CA GLU A 24 -10.95 25.22 -12.34
C GLU A 24 -11.59 24.29 -11.29
N LEU A 25 -11.89 23.02 -11.64
CA LEU A 25 -12.36 22.07 -10.65
C LEU A 25 -11.27 21.74 -9.62
N CYS A 26 -10.03 21.52 -10.07
CA CYS A 26 -8.89 21.31 -9.19
C CYS A 26 -8.70 22.46 -8.20
N LYS A 27 -8.83 23.70 -8.68
CA LYS A 27 -8.78 24.91 -7.85
C LYS A 27 -9.83 24.89 -6.74
N ARG A 28 -11.08 24.52 -7.08
CA ARG A 28 -12.17 24.38 -6.10
C ARG A 28 -11.91 23.27 -5.09
N ILE A 29 -11.39 22.12 -5.52
CA ILE A 29 -11.02 21.01 -4.64
C ILE A 29 -9.94 21.44 -3.65
N LEU A 30 -8.86 22.06 -4.15
CA LEU A 30 -7.76 22.53 -3.32
C LEU A 30 -8.19 23.63 -2.33
N ARG A 31 -9.03 24.58 -2.76
CA ARG A 31 -9.59 25.60 -1.88
C ARG A 31 -10.44 24.99 -0.77
N LYS A 32 -11.31 24.02 -1.09
CA LYS A 32 -12.11 23.29 -0.10
C LYS A 32 -11.21 22.52 0.89
N LYS A 33 -10.17 21.88 0.38
CA LYS A 33 -9.16 21.17 1.19
C LYS A 33 -8.44 22.13 2.14
N ALA A 34 -8.08 23.32 1.67
CA ALA A 34 -7.42 24.37 2.46
C ALA A 34 -8.33 24.84 3.61
N GLN A 35 -9.57 25.22 3.28
CA GLN A 35 -10.60 25.61 4.26
C GLN A 35 -10.82 24.54 5.34
N LYS A 36 -10.96 23.26 4.96
CA LYS A 36 -11.16 22.15 5.90
C LYS A 36 -9.97 21.93 6.83
N SER A 37 -8.76 22.15 6.33
CA SER A 37 -7.52 21.96 7.08
C SER A 37 -7.06 23.18 7.87
N GLY A 38 -7.77 24.32 7.77
CA GLY A 38 -7.36 25.58 8.38
C GLY A 38 -6.05 26.15 7.81
N ASN A 39 -5.62 25.69 6.64
CA ASN A 39 -4.43 26.20 5.97
C ASN A 39 -4.81 27.34 5.05
N ASP A 40 -4.11 28.47 5.17
CA ASP A 40 -4.20 29.55 4.19
C ASP A 40 -3.30 29.23 2.99
N ILE A 41 -3.80 29.48 1.79
CA ILE A 41 -3.07 29.26 0.54
C ILE A 41 -3.19 30.50 -0.33
N ASP A 42 -2.02 31.04 -0.69
CA ASP A 42 -1.92 32.15 -1.63
C ASP A 42 -2.61 31.80 -2.96
N GLU A 43 -3.37 32.76 -3.52
CA GLU A 43 -4.21 32.54 -4.69
C GLU A 43 -3.37 32.22 -5.95
N ASN A 44 -2.17 32.80 -6.09
CA ASN A 44 -1.28 32.47 -7.22
C ASN A 44 -0.74 31.04 -7.09
N LEU A 45 -0.34 30.63 -5.89
CA LEU A 45 0.08 29.26 -5.62
C LEU A 45 -1.07 28.26 -5.84
N LEU A 46 -2.29 28.62 -5.44
CA LEU A 46 -3.49 27.81 -5.65
C LEU A 46 -3.75 27.59 -7.15
N ILE A 47 -3.62 28.62 -7.99
CA ILE A 47 -3.76 28.51 -9.45
C ILE A 47 -2.69 27.57 -10.02
N LYS A 48 -1.41 27.77 -9.69
CA LYS A 48 -0.31 26.92 -10.16
C LYS A 48 -0.48 25.46 -9.76
N LYS A 49 -0.87 25.19 -8.50
CA LYS A 49 -1.15 23.84 -8.02
C LYS A 49 -2.37 23.23 -8.74
N ALA A 50 -3.39 24.01 -9.04
CA ALA A 50 -4.57 23.53 -9.75
C ALA A 50 -4.27 23.14 -11.21
N GLU A 51 -3.50 23.96 -11.93
CA GLU A 51 -3.01 23.67 -13.27
C GLU A 51 -2.10 22.44 -13.27
N GLY A 52 -1.15 22.40 -12.33
CA GLY A 52 -0.23 21.28 -12.17
C GLY A 52 -0.94 19.95 -11.84
N LEU A 53 -1.95 20.00 -10.96
CA LEU A 53 -2.78 18.83 -10.63
C LEU A 53 -3.55 18.36 -11.87
N SER A 54 -4.13 19.31 -12.61
CA SER A 54 -4.88 19.01 -13.83
C SER A 54 -4.02 18.32 -14.88
N ALA A 55 -2.80 18.83 -15.13
CA ALA A 55 -1.87 18.24 -16.07
C ALA A 55 -1.37 16.85 -15.63
N ALA A 56 -1.05 16.68 -14.34
CA ALA A 56 -0.62 15.39 -13.81
C ALA A 56 -1.73 14.32 -13.88
N ILE A 57 -2.98 14.70 -13.58
CA ILE A 57 -4.15 13.83 -13.76
C ILE A 57 -4.34 13.47 -15.23
N ASP A 58 -4.25 14.44 -16.14
CA ASP A 58 -4.43 14.17 -17.56
C ASP A 58 -3.40 13.16 -18.06
N SER A 59 -2.13 13.34 -17.69
CA SER A 59 -1.06 12.39 -18.01
C SER A 59 -1.30 11.02 -17.38
N ALA A 60 -1.68 10.96 -16.10
CA ALA A 60 -1.98 9.70 -15.41
C ALA A 60 -3.10 8.92 -16.12
N MET A 61 -4.21 9.60 -16.45
CA MET A 61 -5.32 8.98 -17.13
C MET A 61 -4.95 8.56 -18.55
N GLY A 62 -4.12 9.34 -19.25
CA GLY A 62 -3.57 8.94 -20.55
C GLY A 62 -2.91 7.56 -20.51
N TYR A 63 -2.10 7.29 -19.49
CA TYR A 63 -1.50 5.96 -19.32
C TYR A 63 -2.49 4.89 -18.85
N LEU A 64 -3.34 5.18 -17.86
CA LEU A 64 -4.26 4.19 -17.27
C LEU A 64 -5.39 3.77 -18.22
N GLU A 65 -5.84 4.66 -19.11
CA GLU A 65 -6.92 4.42 -20.06
C GLU A 65 -6.41 3.88 -21.40
N THR A 66 -5.09 3.82 -21.62
CA THR A 66 -4.52 3.31 -22.87
C THR A 66 -4.92 1.84 -23.06
N GLU A 67 -5.60 1.56 -24.18
CA GLU A 67 -5.84 0.20 -24.63
C GLU A 67 -4.50 -0.48 -24.87
N THR A 68 -4.25 -1.54 -24.10
CA THR A 68 -2.97 -2.25 -24.09
C THR A 68 -3.23 -3.69 -24.49
N SER A 69 -2.72 -4.06 -25.66
CA SER A 69 -2.96 -5.38 -26.27
C SER A 69 -2.13 -6.49 -25.64
N ASP A 70 -0.97 -6.15 -25.06
CA ASP A 70 -0.03 -7.11 -24.50
C ASP A 70 0.40 -6.74 -23.07
N LEU A 71 0.88 -7.74 -22.31
CA LEU A 71 1.29 -7.58 -20.91
C LEU A 71 2.45 -6.59 -20.73
N ASN A 72 3.33 -6.46 -21.72
CA ASN A 72 4.48 -5.56 -21.70
C ASN A 72 4.00 -4.11 -21.67
N SER A 73 3.14 -3.77 -22.62
CA SER A 73 2.49 -2.46 -22.72
C SER A 73 1.64 -2.18 -21.49
N LYS A 74 0.94 -3.19 -20.95
CA LYS A 74 0.17 -3.06 -19.70
C LYS A 74 1.06 -2.62 -18.53
N VAL A 75 2.14 -3.35 -18.26
CA VAL A 75 3.07 -3.06 -17.15
C VAL A 75 3.66 -1.66 -17.25
N LEU A 76 4.12 -1.26 -18.44
CA LEU A 76 4.71 0.07 -18.64
C LEU A 76 3.70 1.18 -18.40
N SER A 77 2.50 1.08 -18.98
CA SER A 77 1.45 2.07 -18.78
C SER A 77 1.07 2.19 -17.30
N ARG A 78 0.93 1.09 -16.55
CA ARG A 78 0.58 1.17 -15.11
C ARG A 78 1.71 1.78 -14.28
N TYR A 79 2.97 1.52 -14.63
CA TYR A 79 4.10 2.16 -13.97
C TYR A 79 4.08 3.68 -14.15
N TYR A 80 3.98 4.15 -15.39
CA TYR A 80 3.96 5.59 -15.69
C TYR A 80 2.68 6.27 -15.17
N GLY A 81 1.53 5.60 -15.26
CA GLY A 81 0.27 6.05 -14.66
C GLY A 81 0.38 6.24 -13.16
N LEU A 82 0.95 5.28 -12.42
CA LEU A 82 1.18 5.43 -10.99
C LEU A 82 2.12 6.58 -10.67
N MET A 83 3.21 6.71 -11.42
CA MET A 83 4.16 7.79 -11.22
C MET A 83 3.45 9.15 -11.35
N GLN A 84 2.60 9.34 -12.37
CA GLN A 84 1.81 10.56 -12.53
C GLN A 84 0.78 10.76 -11.42
N LEU A 85 0.14 9.70 -10.92
CA LEU A 85 -0.75 9.78 -9.75
C LEU A 85 0.01 10.25 -8.49
N THR A 86 1.24 9.78 -8.27
CA THR A 86 2.05 10.25 -7.13
C THR A 86 2.48 11.72 -7.28
N ILE A 87 2.76 12.18 -8.50
CA ILE A 87 3.01 13.60 -8.80
C ILE A 87 1.74 14.42 -8.50
N ALA A 88 0.58 13.98 -8.99
CA ALA A 88 -0.71 14.62 -8.72
C ALA A 88 -0.98 14.74 -7.20
N GLU A 89 -0.69 13.68 -6.45
CA GLU A 89 -0.80 13.70 -4.99
C GLU A 89 0.12 14.77 -4.36
N GLN A 90 1.40 14.82 -4.75
CA GLN A 90 2.35 15.81 -4.24
C GLN A 90 1.93 17.25 -4.56
N VAL A 91 1.51 17.51 -5.80
CA VAL A 91 1.03 18.84 -6.24
C VAL A 91 -0.19 19.25 -5.42
N SER A 92 -1.11 18.30 -5.19
CA SER A 92 -2.36 18.54 -4.43
C SER A 92 -2.17 18.67 -2.91
N SER A 93 -0.98 18.38 -2.40
CA SER A 93 -0.70 18.46 -0.97
C SER A 93 -0.55 19.91 -0.54
N LEU A 94 -1.25 20.26 0.53
CA LEU A 94 -1.19 21.59 1.16
C LEU A 94 -0.07 21.70 2.20
N LYS A 95 0.62 20.59 2.49
CA LYS A 95 1.75 20.54 3.43
C LYS A 95 3.05 21.09 2.81
N ASN A 96 3.06 21.32 1.51
CA ASN A 96 4.19 21.87 0.77
C ASN A 96 3.74 23.02 -0.14
N LYS A 97 4.69 23.86 -0.53
CA LYS A 97 4.48 24.95 -1.49
C LYS A 97 4.90 24.58 -2.92
N ASN A 98 5.18 23.30 -3.17
CA ASN A 98 5.73 22.87 -4.45
C ASN A 98 4.60 22.78 -5.48
N ASP A 99 4.83 23.37 -6.65
CA ASP A 99 4.00 23.20 -7.85
C ASP A 99 4.55 22.06 -8.72
N LEU A 100 3.92 21.84 -9.88
CA LEU A 100 4.31 20.78 -10.80
C LEU A 100 5.75 20.95 -11.30
N ALA A 101 6.17 22.17 -11.64
CA ALA A 101 7.51 22.44 -12.15
C ALA A 101 8.58 22.02 -11.14
N LEU A 102 8.42 22.41 -9.87
CA LEU A 102 9.33 22.00 -8.81
C LEU A 102 9.36 20.48 -8.60
N ILE A 103 8.19 19.82 -8.61
CA ILE A 103 8.12 18.36 -8.46
C ILE A 103 8.78 17.64 -9.64
N GLN A 104 8.63 18.16 -10.87
CA GLN A 104 9.22 17.58 -12.07
C GLN A 104 10.75 17.59 -12.04
N THR A 105 11.40 18.60 -11.44
CA THR A 105 12.86 18.61 -11.26
C THR A 105 13.38 17.33 -10.56
N HIS A 106 12.57 16.77 -9.65
CA HIS A 106 12.93 15.52 -8.97
C HIS A 106 12.82 14.32 -9.90
N THR A 107 11.82 14.28 -10.78
CA THR A 107 11.70 13.21 -11.79
C THR A 107 12.83 13.24 -12.82
N GLU A 108 13.30 14.44 -13.19
CA GLU A 108 14.44 14.65 -14.09
C GLU A 108 15.76 14.16 -13.47
N SER A 109 15.91 14.29 -12.15
CA SER A 109 17.05 13.71 -11.41
C SER A 109 17.03 12.17 -11.32
N GLY A 110 15.98 11.54 -11.85
CA GLY A 110 15.76 10.11 -11.92
C GLY A 110 14.58 9.62 -11.08
N HIS A 111 14.24 8.34 -11.23
CA HIS A 111 13.07 7.75 -10.55
C HIS A 111 13.27 7.49 -9.05
N GLY A 112 14.52 7.59 -8.56
CA GLY A 112 14.88 7.38 -7.14
C GLY A 112 14.89 5.93 -6.66
N LEU A 113 14.85 4.99 -7.60
CA LEU A 113 14.98 3.56 -7.37
C LEU A 113 16.09 2.99 -8.26
N GLY A 114 16.65 1.88 -7.83
CA GLY A 114 17.56 1.05 -8.62
C GLY A 114 17.21 -0.42 -8.47
N THR A 115 17.59 -1.24 -9.45
CA THR A 115 17.42 -2.69 -9.40
C THR A 115 18.69 -3.41 -9.87
N PHE A 116 18.86 -4.64 -9.43
CA PHE A 116 19.85 -5.57 -9.98
C PHE A 116 19.42 -7.02 -9.72
N ARG A 117 19.96 -7.94 -10.52
CA ARG A 117 19.79 -9.38 -10.31
C ARG A 117 21.05 -9.95 -9.67
N ASN A 118 20.93 -10.55 -8.49
CA ASN A 118 22.06 -11.23 -7.85
C ASN A 118 22.21 -12.65 -8.42
N LYS A 119 23.06 -12.80 -9.45
CA LYS A 119 23.31 -14.12 -10.07
C LYS A 119 24.14 -15.08 -9.20
N LYS A 120 24.73 -14.59 -8.10
CA LYS A 120 25.52 -15.41 -7.16
C LYS A 120 24.68 -15.95 -5.99
N ASP A 121 23.41 -15.55 -5.91
CA ASP A 121 22.46 -16.06 -4.92
C ASP A 121 21.94 -17.41 -5.44
N ASP A 122 21.92 -18.43 -4.58
CA ASP A 122 21.34 -19.75 -4.91
C ASP A 122 19.82 -19.68 -5.12
N LYS A 123 19.20 -18.54 -4.78
CA LYS A 123 17.79 -18.28 -5.01
C LYS A 123 17.48 -18.09 -6.49
N ASN A 124 16.38 -18.69 -6.93
CA ASN A 124 15.82 -18.49 -8.27
C ASN A 124 15.09 -17.14 -8.40
N PHE A 125 14.83 -16.73 -9.64
CA PHE A 125 13.94 -15.60 -9.92
C PHE A 125 12.50 -15.97 -9.48
N PRO A 126 11.71 -15.05 -8.88
CA PRO A 126 11.96 -13.61 -8.68
C PRO A 126 12.70 -13.26 -7.38
N SER A 127 13.08 -14.23 -6.55
CA SER A 127 13.70 -14.01 -5.23
C SER A 127 15.09 -13.37 -5.29
N ASN A 128 15.83 -13.53 -6.40
CA ASN A 128 17.16 -12.94 -6.61
C ASN A 128 17.16 -11.60 -7.37
N PHE A 129 15.99 -11.03 -7.65
CA PHE A 129 15.87 -9.70 -8.26
C PHE A 129 15.56 -8.68 -7.18
N TYR A 130 16.45 -7.72 -6.96
CA TYR A 130 16.38 -6.79 -5.84
C TYR A 130 16.10 -5.36 -6.29
N VAL A 131 15.34 -4.63 -5.48
CA VAL A 131 15.08 -3.20 -5.59
C VAL A 131 15.70 -2.48 -4.39
N HIS A 132 16.25 -1.30 -4.62
CA HIS A 132 16.77 -0.41 -3.58
C HIS A 132 16.42 1.04 -3.85
N ILE A 133 16.45 1.84 -2.79
CA ILE A 133 16.18 3.27 -2.84
C ILE A 133 17.49 4.02 -3.07
N VAL A 134 17.43 5.05 -3.92
CA VAL A 134 18.53 6.01 -4.10
C VAL A 134 18.12 7.31 -3.39
N ASN A 135 19.05 8.00 -2.72
CA ASN A 135 18.80 9.20 -1.92
C ASN A 135 18.49 10.48 -2.73
N ARG A 136 18.05 10.32 -3.98
CA ARG A 136 17.67 11.37 -4.93
C ARG A 136 16.57 10.85 -5.83
N GLY A 137 16.01 11.70 -6.68
CA GLY A 137 14.95 11.29 -7.60
C GLY A 137 13.54 11.28 -6.99
N HIS A 138 12.56 10.96 -7.83
CA HIS A 138 11.14 11.05 -7.52
C HIS A 138 10.73 10.23 -6.29
N PHE A 139 11.03 8.93 -6.25
CA PHE A 139 10.62 8.06 -5.14
C PHE A 139 11.08 8.60 -3.78
N TYR A 140 12.34 9.00 -3.68
CA TYR A 140 12.91 9.55 -2.45
C TYR A 140 12.20 10.84 -2.01
N GLN A 141 11.90 11.75 -2.93
CA GLN A 141 11.16 12.99 -2.60
C GLN A 141 9.69 12.72 -2.27
N TYR A 142 9.07 11.74 -2.92
CA TYR A 142 7.71 11.33 -2.61
C TYR A 142 7.61 10.73 -1.20
N THR A 143 8.54 9.88 -0.78
CA THR A 143 8.56 9.36 0.61
C THR A 143 8.65 10.49 1.64
N LYS A 144 9.47 11.52 1.40
CA LYS A 144 9.54 12.71 2.26
C LYS A 144 8.20 13.45 2.34
N SER A 145 7.51 13.60 1.21
CA SER A 145 6.19 14.26 1.18
C SER A 145 5.11 13.52 1.98
N LEU A 146 5.30 12.21 2.19
CA LEU A 146 4.46 11.34 3.03
C LEU A 146 4.97 11.25 4.48
N ASN A 147 5.99 12.01 4.88
CA ASN A 147 6.68 11.92 6.17
C ASN A 147 7.30 10.54 6.47
N VAL A 148 7.66 9.79 5.42
CA VAL A 148 8.35 8.50 5.55
C VAL A 148 9.86 8.71 5.44
N THR A 149 10.59 8.38 6.50
CA THR A 149 12.05 8.57 6.54
C THR A 149 12.77 7.37 5.94
N VAL A 150 13.54 7.60 4.88
CA VAL A 150 14.25 6.54 4.14
C VAL A 150 15.77 6.68 4.14
N ASN A 151 16.32 7.71 4.79
CA ASN A 151 17.75 8.05 4.71
C ASN A 151 18.67 6.93 5.19
N SER A 152 18.27 6.17 6.21
CA SER A 152 19.10 5.11 6.80
C SER A 152 19.30 3.90 5.87
N PHE A 153 18.45 3.75 4.85
CA PHE A 153 18.50 2.62 3.91
C PHE A 153 18.50 3.04 2.44
N ALA A 154 18.59 4.34 2.14
CA ALA A 154 18.81 4.85 0.79
C ALA A 154 20.32 4.85 0.47
N PHE A 155 20.67 4.52 -0.77
CA PHE A 155 22.04 4.61 -1.27
C PHE A 155 22.30 5.96 -1.93
N GLU A 156 23.55 6.43 -1.92
CA GLU A 156 23.97 7.64 -2.65
C GLU A 156 23.90 7.47 -4.17
N GLY A 157 24.04 6.23 -4.64
CA GLY A 157 24.00 5.87 -6.05
C GLY A 157 23.36 4.52 -6.28
N ARG A 158 23.07 4.23 -7.55
CA ARG A 158 22.54 2.92 -7.96
C ARG A 158 23.56 1.83 -7.64
N GLN A 159 23.07 0.77 -7.03
CA GLN A 159 23.83 -0.43 -6.75
C GLN A 159 23.62 -1.45 -7.87
N TRP A 160 24.73 -2.01 -8.36
CA TRP A 160 24.72 -2.99 -9.46
C TRP A 160 24.92 -4.43 -8.98
N LYS A 161 25.30 -4.59 -7.71
CA LYS A 161 25.60 -5.88 -7.09
C LYS A 161 25.11 -5.90 -5.64
N PHE A 162 24.78 -7.11 -5.18
CA PHE A 162 24.45 -7.34 -3.78
C PHE A 162 25.68 -7.14 -2.90
N GLN A 163 25.49 -6.46 -1.77
CA GLN A 163 26.49 -6.33 -0.73
C GLN A 163 25.89 -6.83 0.58
N LYS A 164 26.46 -7.91 1.16
CA LYS A 164 25.91 -8.55 2.37
C LYS A 164 25.80 -7.61 3.57
N VAL A 165 26.70 -6.63 3.66
CA VAL A 165 26.70 -5.58 4.70
C VAL A 165 25.42 -4.72 4.64
N ASP A 166 24.79 -4.63 3.47
CA ASP A 166 23.61 -3.81 3.20
C ASP A 166 22.34 -4.64 2.95
N ASP A 167 22.25 -5.90 3.39
CA ASP A 167 21.08 -6.76 3.18
C ASP A 167 19.76 -6.07 3.55
N LYS A 168 19.78 -5.29 4.64
CA LYS A 168 18.64 -4.49 5.12
C LYS A 168 18.26 -3.29 4.23
N LYS A 169 18.97 -3.03 3.13
CA LYS A 169 18.71 -1.95 2.17
C LYS A 169 18.21 -2.44 0.81
N TYR A 170 18.00 -3.75 0.68
CA TYR A 170 17.44 -4.38 -0.51
C TYR A 170 16.11 -5.05 -0.20
N VAL A 171 15.17 -5.01 -1.15
CA VAL A 171 13.93 -5.80 -1.10
C VAL A 171 13.81 -6.60 -2.38
N SER A 172 13.52 -7.90 -2.29
CA SER A 172 13.36 -8.74 -3.48
C SER A 172 12.02 -8.48 -4.17
N LEU A 173 11.95 -8.77 -5.46
CA LEU A 173 10.71 -8.68 -6.23
C LEU A 173 9.63 -9.61 -5.67
N LEU A 174 10.02 -10.81 -5.23
CA LEU A 174 9.11 -11.73 -4.53
C LEU A 174 8.52 -11.07 -3.28
N ASP A 175 9.35 -10.43 -2.48
CA ASP A 175 8.93 -9.76 -1.25
C ASP A 175 8.02 -8.55 -1.50
N LEU A 176 8.12 -7.90 -2.66
CA LEU A 176 7.19 -6.86 -3.09
C LEU A 176 5.82 -7.46 -3.43
N PHE A 177 5.75 -8.57 -4.18
CA PHE A 177 4.49 -9.26 -4.45
C PHE A 177 3.81 -9.74 -3.17
N ARG A 178 4.58 -10.33 -2.24
CA ARG A 178 4.08 -10.81 -0.94
C ARG A 178 3.45 -9.71 -0.09
N ARG A 179 3.79 -8.44 -0.33
CA ARG A 179 3.28 -7.27 0.42
C ARG A 179 2.06 -6.61 -0.21
N ILE A 180 1.57 -7.09 -1.36
CA ILE A 180 0.30 -6.60 -1.93
C ILE A 180 -0.87 -7.29 -1.21
N PRO A 181 -1.69 -6.57 -0.43
CA PRO A 181 -2.79 -7.13 0.38
C PRO A 181 -3.77 -7.99 -0.39
N GLU A 182 -4.07 -7.60 -1.62
CA GLU A 182 -5.01 -8.27 -2.51
C GLU A 182 -4.46 -9.55 -3.12
N LEU A 183 -3.14 -9.76 -3.09
CA LEU A 183 -2.51 -10.99 -3.56
C LEU A 183 -2.39 -12.06 -2.47
N LYS A 184 -2.75 -11.74 -1.21
CA LYS A 184 -2.47 -12.61 -0.06
C LYS A 184 -2.93 -14.06 -0.21
N GLU A 185 -4.07 -14.27 -0.85
CA GLU A 185 -4.67 -15.60 -1.01
C GLU A 185 -3.94 -16.42 -2.08
N VAL A 186 -3.44 -15.75 -3.13
CA VAL A 186 -2.78 -16.42 -4.27
C VAL A 186 -1.27 -16.59 -4.06
N ILE A 187 -0.63 -15.78 -3.21
CA ILE A 187 0.82 -15.85 -2.98
C ILE A 187 1.32 -17.26 -2.61
N PRO A 188 0.65 -18.01 -1.69
CA PRO A 188 1.05 -19.38 -1.40
C PRO A 188 0.97 -20.31 -2.62
N GLU A 189 0.01 -20.11 -3.52
CA GLU A 189 -0.16 -20.93 -4.74
C GLU A 189 1.01 -20.74 -5.71
N TYR A 190 1.51 -19.51 -5.85
CA TYR A 190 2.60 -19.19 -6.78
C TYR A 190 3.99 -19.48 -6.23
N PHE A 191 4.18 -19.40 -4.91
CA PHE A 191 5.52 -19.39 -4.32
C PHE A 191 5.73 -20.40 -3.18
N ASP A 192 4.69 -21.07 -2.71
CA ASP A 192 4.72 -21.89 -1.49
C ASP A 192 5.31 -21.11 -0.29
N MET A 193 4.95 -19.83 -0.20
CA MET A 193 5.42 -18.92 0.83
C MET A 193 4.27 -18.18 1.48
N GLU A 194 4.45 -17.89 2.77
CA GLU A 194 3.55 -17.00 3.50
C GLU A 194 3.57 -15.59 2.88
N PRO A 195 2.42 -14.96 2.62
CA PRO A 195 2.37 -13.54 2.29
C PRO A 195 2.99 -12.67 3.41
N LEU A 196 3.37 -11.45 3.06
CA LEU A 196 3.88 -10.44 4.00
C LEU A 196 2.81 -9.39 4.27
N THR A 197 1.57 -9.84 4.26
CA THR A 197 0.36 -9.10 4.61
C THR A 197 -0.56 -10.07 5.35
N PHE A 198 -1.08 -9.63 6.49
CA PHE A 198 -1.81 -10.50 7.42
C PHE A 198 -3.20 -9.95 7.66
N LEU A 199 -4.22 -10.82 7.65
CA LEU A 199 -5.56 -10.45 8.06
C LEU A 199 -5.57 -10.12 9.54
N ILE A 200 -6.14 -8.96 9.86
CA ILE A 200 -6.26 -8.46 11.22
C ILE A 200 -7.72 -8.44 11.64
N ARG A 201 -7.99 -8.95 12.86
CA ARG A 201 -9.30 -8.84 13.50
C ARG A 201 -9.13 -8.32 14.92
N ARG A 202 -10.16 -7.63 15.40
CA ARG A 202 -10.26 -7.30 16.83
C ARG A 202 -10.64 -8.57 17.59
N GLU A 203 -9.93 -8.88 18.65
CA GLU A 203 -10.37 -9.91 19.59
C GLU A 203 -11.62 -9.41 20.33
N PRO A 204 -12.76 -10.12 20.29
CA PRO A 204 -13.93 -9.75 21.06
C PRO A 204 -13.61 -9.69 22.57
N TYR A 205 -13.92 -8.53 23.15
CA TYR A 205 -13.58 -8.18 24.52
C TYR A 205 -14.28 -9.08 25.53
N THR A 206 -13.58 -10.09 26.05
CA THR A 206 -14.03 -10.84 27.23
C THR A 206 -13.00 -10.71 28.36
N GLN A 207 -13.48 -10.42 29.58
CA GLN A 207 -12.61 -10.32 30.75
C GLN A 207 -11.83 -11.63 31.00
N LYS A 208 -12.44 -12.77 30.66
CA LYS A 208 -11.81 -14.09 30.74
C LYS A 208 -10.60 -14.21 29.80
N PHE A 209 -10.74 -13.82 28.53
CA PHE A 209 -9.63 -13.80 27.58
C PHE A 209 -8.50 -12.91 28.09
N LYS A 210 -8.84 -11.70 28.54
CA LYS A 210 -7.90 -10.70 29.05
C LYS A 210 -7.05 -11.26 30.19
N ASN A 211 -7.70 -11.84 31.20
CA ASN A 211 -7.03 -12.38 32.38
C ASN A 211 -6.10 -13.55 32.01
N ARG A 212 -6.57 -14.45 31.12
CA ARG A 212 -5.73 -15.57 30.61
C ARG A 212 -4.50 -15.04 29.89
N PHE A 213 -4.71 -14.15 28.93
CA PHE A 213 -3.65 -13.62 28.08
C PHE A 213 -2.60 -12.84 28.88
N ASN A 214 -3.02 -11.99 29.82
CA ASN A 214 -2.08 -11.25 30.67
C ASN A 214 -1.28 -12.19 31.58
N LYS A 215 -1.90 -13.24 32.14
CA LYS A 215 -1.18 -14.25 32.93
C LYS A 215 -0.14 -15.00 32.09
N GLU A 216 -0.47 -15.38 30.86
CA GLU A 216 0.46 -16.05 29.96
C GLU A 216 1.64 -15.15 29.60
N ILE A 217 1.39 -13.87 29.34
CA ILE A 217 2.46 -12.89 29.12
C ILE A 217 3.34 -12.75 30.34
N ASP A 218 2.78 -12.54 31.53
CA ASP A 218 3.55 -12.37 32.76
C ASP A 218 4.46 -13.59 33.01
N THR A 219 3.99 -14.79 32.65
CA THR A 219 4.76 -16.04 32.73
C THR A 219 5.92 -16.05 31.73
N VAL A 220 5.71 -15.56 30.50
CA VAL A 220 6.72 -15.52 29.43
C VAL A 220 7.73 -14.39 29.62
N THR A 221 7.31 -13.23 30.14
CA THR A 221 8.14 -12.02 30.26
C THR A 221 8.72 -11.82 31.66
N GLY A 222 8.34 -12.64 32.65
CA GLY A 222 8.79 -12.53 34.04
C GLY A 222 8.44 -11.19 34.71
N SER A 223 7.47 -10.45 34.16
CA SER A 223 7.12 -9.09 34.57
C SER A 223 5.61 -8.96 34.60
N THR A 224 5.06 -8.55 35.74
CA THR A 224 3.66 -8.19 35.90
C THR A 224 3.38 -6.92 35.10
N GLN A 225 2.87 -7.07 33.88
CA GLN A 225 2.48 -5.91 33.10
C GLN A 225 1.07 -5.50 33.48
N THR A 226 0.95 -4.68 34.52
CA THR A 226 -0.31 -4.00 34.83
C THR A 226 -0.66 -3.04 33.71
N GLU A 227 -1.80 -3.29 33.05
CA GLU A 227 -2.41 -2.35 32.11
C GLU A 227 -2.80 -1.06 32.82
N ASN A 228 -1.97 -0.04 32.71
CA ASN A 228 -2.34 1.32 33.08
C ASN A 228 -3.20 1.93 31.97
N ASN A 229 -4.44 1.46 31.84
CA ASN A 229 -5.44 2.15 31.03
C ASN A 229 -5.76 3.48 31.72
N THR A 230 -5.16 4.57 31.24
CA THR A 230 -5.52 5.92 31.65
C THR A 230 -6.62 6.44 30.73
N LYS A 231 -7.26 7.57 31.07
CA LYS A 231 -8.26 8.22 30.20
C LYS A 231 -7.78 8.41 28.75
N ASN A 232 -6.46 8.51 28.54
CA ASN A 232 -5.88 8.85 27.25
C ASN A 232 -5.18 7.69 26.53
N LYS A 233 -4.94 6.55 27.17
CA LYS A 233 -4.24 5.41 26.55
C LYS A 233 -5.00 4.11 26.82
N ARG A 234 -5.50 3.49 25.76
CA ARG A 234 -6.26 2.23 25.80
C ARG A 234 -5.46 1.10 25.16
N CYS A 235 -5.73 -0.12 25.61
CA CYS A 235 -5.18 -1.34 25.04
C CYS A 235 -6.28 -2.13 24.32
N GLU A 236 -6.05 -2.50 23.06
CA GLU A 236 -6.86 -3.47 22.33
C GLU A 236 -6.05 -4.73 22.02
N TYR A 237 -6.75 -5.86 21.93
CA TYR A 237 -6.17 -7.14 21.55
C TYR A 237 -6.48 -7.41 20.08
N ILE A 238 -5.43 -7.68 19.33
CA ILE A 238 -5.49 -7.77 17.88
C ILE A 238 -5.08 -9.17 17.45
N GLN A 239 -6.00 -9.87 16.79
CA GLN A 239 -5.77 -11.17 16.17
C GLN A 239 -5.06 -11.01 14.82
N ILE A 240 -4.07 -11.86 14.57
CA ILE A 240 -3.26 -11.92 13.36
C ILE A 240 -3.43 -13.32 12.77
N TYR A 241 -4.00 -13.40 11.57
CA TYR A 241 -4.24 -14.68 10.89
C TYR A 241 -3.19 -14.91 9.80
N PRO A 242 -2.33 -15.93 9.94
CA PRO A 242 -1.46 -16.37 8.85
C PRO A 242 -2.29 -17.08 7.77
N GLN A 243 -1.81 -17.03 6.53
CA GLN A 243 -2.40 -17.72 5.39
C GLN A 243 -1.96 -19.18 5.32
N THR A 244 -0.71 -19.46 5.69
CA THR A 244 -0.12 -20.80 5.67
C THR A 244 0.02 -21.37 7.08
N LYS A 245 -0.02 -22.70 7.19
CA LYS A 245 0.15 -23.41 8.46
C LYS A 245 1.59 -23.41 8.97
N THR A 246 2.56 -23.03 8.14
CA THR A 246 4.00 -23.09 8.46
C THR A 246 4.50 -21.84 9.19
N THR A 247 3.66 -20.82 9.35
CA THR A 247 4.05 -19.59 10.04
C THR A 247 4.20 -19.80 11.54
N THR A 248 5.41 -19.55 12.06
CA THR A 248 5.78 -19.72 13.46
C THR A 248 5.65 -18.41 14.25
N LEU A 249 5.51 -18.53 15.58
CA LEU A 249 5.48 -17.37 16.48
C LEU A 249 6.76 -16.53 16.41
N GLU A 250 7.92 -17.18 16.28
CA GLU A 250 9.21 -16.50 16.12
C GLU A 250 9.24 -15.64 14.85
N LYS A 251 8.76 -16.20 13.72
CA LYS A 251 8.66 -15.47 12.46
C LYS A 251 7.71 -14.28 12.57
N ILE A 252 6.57 -14.45 13.22
CA ILE A 252 5.65 -13.33 13.48
C ILE A 252 6.35 -12.28 14.33
N ARG A 253 6.96 -12.64 15.47
CA ARG A 253 7.66 -11.69 16.35
C ARG A 253 8.84 -10.98 15.68
N SER A 254 9.40 -11.53 14.59
CA SER A 254 10.49 -10.91 13.83
C SER A 254 10.06 -9.67 13.02
N TYR A 255 8.77 -9.49 12.76
CA TYR A 255 8.27 -8.34 12.01
C TYR A 255 8.07 -7.10 12.88
N ALA A 256 8.14 -5.93 12.25
CA ALA A 256 8.04 -4.61 12.90
C ALA A 256 6.59 -4.21 13.25
N TRP A 257 5.90 -5.02 14.06
CA TRP A 257 4.51 -4.77 14.45
C TRP A 257 4.33 -3.52 15.30
N PRO A 258 3.16 -2.85 15.22
CA PRO A 258 2.74 -1.86 16.21
C PRO A 258 2.21 -2.53 17.50
N PHE A 259 2.36 -3.86 17.63
CA PHE A 259 1.85 -4.66 18.74
C PHE A 259 2.97 -5.10 19.67
N SER A 260 2.60 -5.41 20.91
CA SER A 260 3.51 -5.97 21.91
C SER A 260 2.96 -7.26 22.50
N GLY A 261 3.85 -8.11 23.02
CA GLY A 261 3.48 -9.34 23.72
C GLY A 261 2.69 -10.31 22.86
N ILE A 262 3.14 -10.56 21.63
CA ILE A 262 2.42 -11.45 20.71
C ILE A 262 2.50 -12.90 21.23
N LEU A 263 1.35 -13.53 21.43
CA LEU A 263 1.22 -14.95 21.78
C LEU A 263 0.53 -15.72 20.65
N GLU A 264 0.68 -17.03 20.69
CA GLU A 264 0.00 -17.97 19.80
C GLU A 264 -1.28 -18.47 20.46
N ASP A 265 -2.35 -18.59 19.67
CA ASP A 265 -3.64 -19.10 20.12
C ASP A 265 -4.25 -19.99 19.02
N TYR A 266 -5.32 -20.70 19.36
CA TYR A 266 -5.96 -21.65 18.46
C TYR A 266 -7.47 -21.47 18.43
N ASN A 267 -8.01 -21.29 17.22
CA ASN A 267 -9.45 -21.20 17.02
C ASN A 267 -9.98 -22.61 16.77
N GLU A 268 -10.64 -23.19 17.77
CA GLU A 268 -11.18 -24.55 17.70
C GLU A 268 -12.25 -24.71 16.60
N PHE A 269 -13.03 -23.66 16.33
CA PHE A 269 -14.10 -23.68 15.34
C PHE A 269 -13.54 -23.66 13.91
N GLU A 270 -12.64 -22.73 13.62
CA GLU A 270 -11.98 -22.63 12.30
C GLU A 270 -10.88 -23.69 12.12
N LYS A 271 -10.49 -24.39 13.19
CA LYS A 271 -9.33 -25.28 13.26
C LYS A 271 -8.05 -24.62 12.76
N LYS A 272 -7.91 -23.33 13.05
CA LYS A 272 -6.83 -22.47 12.57
C LYS A 272 -6.05 -21.88 13.74
N LYS A 273 -4.73 -21.95 13.60
CA LYS A 273 -3.79 -21.22 14.44
C LYS A 273 -3.83 -19.73 14.09
N TYR A 274 -3.81 -18.89 15.09
CA TYR A 274 -3.68 -17.44 14.95
C TYR A 274 -2.76 -16.90 16.05
N PHE A 275 -2.44 -15.62 15.96
CA PHE A 275 -1.63 -14.93 16.96
C PHE A 275 -2.41 -13.76 17.52
N VAL A 276 -2.14 -13.39 18.77
CA VAL A 276 -2.77 -12.22 19.40
C VAL A 276 -1.71 -11.32 20.00
N GLY A 277 -1.78 -10.03 19.69
CA GLY A 277 -0.91 -9.00 20.25
C GLY A 277 -1.69 -7.87 20.90
N ARG A 278 -1.01 -7.08 21.75
CA ARG A 278 -1.55 -5.88 22.39
C ARG A 278 -1.20 -4.64 21.59
N LEU A 279 -2.22 -3.90 21.16
CA LEU A 279 -2.10 -2.59 20.53
C LEU A 279 -2.50 -1.50 21.52
N TYR A 280 -1.55 -0.61 21.84
CA TYR A 280 -1.84 0.58 22.60
C TYR A 280 -2.16 1.73 21.66
N HIS A 281 -3.25 2.45 21.92
CA HIS A 281 -3.63 3.62 21.14
C HIS A 281 -4.15 4.74 22.03
N GLU A 282 -4.08 5.95 21.50
CA GLU A 282 -4.67 7.12 22.11
C GLU A 282 -6.15 7.24 21.71
N GLY A 283 -6.94 7.87 22.57
CA GLY A 283 -8.36 8.12 22.33
C GLY A 283 -9.29 6.98 22.76
N ALA A 284 -10.59 7.24 22.69
CA ALA A 284 -11.62 6.32 23.17
C ALA A 284 -11.83 5.12 22.23
N VAL A 285 -11.62 5.30 20.93
CA VAL A 285 -11.84 4.28 19.90
C VAL A 285 -10.57 4.15 19.07
N LEU A 286 -10.17 2.93 18.77
CA LEU A 286 -9.07 2.66 17.86
C LEU A 286 -9.44 3.11 16.44
N ASP A 287 -8.68 4.02 15.88
CA ASP A 287 -8.72 4.32 14.45
C ASP A 287 -7.95 3.24 13.69
N TYR A 288 -8.68 2.25 13.17
CA TYR A 288 -8.11 1.14 12.41
C TYR A 288 -7.35 1.60 11.16
N THR A 289 -7.78 2.70 10.54
CA THR A 289 -7.19 3.19 9.28
C THR A 289 -5.77 3.73 9.48
N ARG A 290 -5.42 4.10 10.72
CA ARG A 290 -4.06 4.53 11.08
C ARG A 290 -3.04 3.39 11.09
N PHE A 291 -3.49 2.16 11.37
CA PHE A 291 -2.60 1.00 11.55
C PHE A 291 -2.75 -0.07 10.48
N PHE A 292 -3.93 -0.15 9.87
CA PHE A 292 -4.32 -1.24 8.98
C PHE A 292 -4.83 -0.72 7.64
N TYR A 293 -4.43 -1.46 6.62
CA TYR A 293 -4.88 -1.26 5.26
C TYR A 293 -6.22 -1.94 5.02
N ARG A 294 -7.06 -1.35 4.15
CA ARG A 294 -8.29 -1.97 3.64
C ARG A 294 -8.55 -1.49 2.22
N SER A 295 -9.11 -2.37 1.39
CA SER A 295 -9.71 -2.05 0.10
C SER A 295 -10.99 -2.87 -0.11
N ASP A 296 -11.66 -2.69 -1.25
CA ASP A 296 -12.78 -3.55 -1.63
C ASP A 296 -12.33 -4.99 -1.97
N TYR A 297 -11.03 -5.20 -2.17
CA TYR A 297 -10.40 -6.47 -2.50
C TYR A 297 -9.60 -7.07 -1.33
N SER A 298 -9.50 -6.36 -0.20
CA SER A 298 -8.77 -6.82 0.97
C SER A 298 -9.42 -6.29 2.26
N LEU A 299 -9.78 -7.22 3.15
CA LEU A 299 -10.20 -6.88 4.53
C LEU A 299 -9.07 -6.17 5.29
N PHE A 300 -9.36 -5.70 6.50
CA PHE A 300 -8.35 -5.09 7.37
C PHE A 300 -7.10 -5.95 7.46
N SER A 301 -6.01 -5.43 6.92
CA SER A 301 -4.77 -6.16 6.76
C SER A 301 -3.61 -5.31 7.25
N TYR A 302 -2.64 -5.96 7.88
CA TYR A 302 -1.37 -5.35 8.22
C TYR A 302 -0.33 -5.74 7.18
N ILE A 303 0.26 -4.74 6.53
CA ILE A 303 1.35 -4.93 5.57
C ILE A 303 2.68 -4.88 6.33
N VAL A 304 3.46 -5.96 6.26
CA VAL A 304 4.79 -5.98 6.89
C VAL A 304 5.67 -4.92 6.24
N PRO A 305 6.21 -3.94 7.00
CA PRO A 305 6.96 -2.85 6.42
C PRO A 305 8.23 -3.32 5.68
N ILE A 306 8.49 -2.74 4.51
CA ILE A 306 9.79 -2.79 3.85
C ILE A 306 10.75 -1.92 4.67
N PHE A 307 11.97 -2.41 4.90
CA PHE A 307 12.99 -1.72 5.70
C PHE A 307 12.48 -1.29 7.09
N GLN A 308 11.53 -2.07 7.65
CA GLN A 308 10.87 -1.81 8.94
C GLN A 308 10.10 -0.48 9.03
N THR A 309 9.92 0.24 7.92
CA THR A 309 9.36 1.60 7.92
C THR A 309 8.31 1.85 6.83
N ILE A 310 8.46 1.25 5.64
CA ILE A 310 7.56 1.50 4.51
C ILE A 310 6.48 0.41 4.45
N ASN A 311 5.27 0.73 4.89
CA ASN A 311 4.08 -0.11 4.72
C ASN A 311 2.99 0.58 3.89
N ASP A 312 3.31 1.72 3.28
CA ASP A 312 2.39 2.47 2.43
C ASP A 312 2.10 1.70 1.13
N PRO A 313 0.83 1.40 0.81
CA PRO A 313 0.50 0.59 -0.37
C PRO A 313 0.90 1.26 -1.69
N VAL A 314 0.86 2.59 -1.79
CA VAL A 314 1.25 3.30 -3.02
C VAL A 314 2.77 3.23 -3.22
N LEU A 315 3.56 3.39 -2.16
CA LEU A 315 5.01 3.22 -2.24
C LEU A 315 5.41 1.80 -2.65
N ILE A 316 4.75 0.77 -2.09
CA ILE A 316 5.03 -0.63 -2.42
C ILE A 316 4.67 -0.93 -3.89
N ASN A 317 3.49 -0.48 -4.34
CA ASN A 317 3.08 -0.61 -5.74
C ASN A 317 4.04 0.14 -6.69
N LEU A 318 4.56 1.31 -6.28
CA LEU A 318 5.52 2.07 -7.07
C LEU A 318 6.86 1.35 -7.19
N MET A 319 7.35 0.72 -6.12
CA MET A 319 8.55 -0.12 -6.18
C MET A 319 8.35 -1.36 -7.05
N LEU A 320 7.20 -2.03 -6.92
CA LEU A 320 6.85 -3.23 -7.69
C LEU A 320 6.72 -2.93 -9.19
N THR A 321 5.90 -1.94 -9.55
CA THR A 321 5.72 -1.55 -10.96
C THR A 321 7.01 -0.99 -11.57
N TYR A 322 7.86 -0.30 -10.78
CA TYR A 322 9.19 0.10 -11.23
C TYR A 322 10.03 -1.12 -11.59
N ALA A 323 10.14 -2.10 -10.69
CA ALA A 323 10.91 -3.32 -10.92
C ALA A 323 10.44 -4.07 -12.17
N LEU A 324 9.11 -4.24 -12.33
CA LEU A 324 8.52 -4.87 -13.51
C LEU A 324 8.81 -4.05 -14.78
N SER A 325 8.74 -2.72 -14.73
CA SER A 325 9.08 -1.86 -15.87
C SER A 325 10.53 -2.01 -16.32
N ILE A 326 11.45 -2.31 -15.40
CA ILE A 326 12.86 -2.57 -15.72
C ILE A 326 13.01 -3.94 -16.37
N ILE A 327 12.35 -4.97 -15.85
CA ILE A 327 12.39 -6.33 -16.41
C ILE A 327 11.88 -6.31 -17.86
N VAL A 328 10.73 -5.69 -18.07
CA VAL A 328 10.08 -5.54 -19.39
C VAL A 328 11.01 -4.87 -20.41
N ARG A 329 11.70 -3.80 -20.03
CA ARG A 329 12.51 -2.99 -20.97
C ARG A 329 13.91 -3.50 -21.18
N TYR A 330 14.53 -4.06 -20.13
CA TYR A 330 15.97 -4.28 -20.10
C TYR A 330 16.37 -5.73 -19.85
N MET A 331 15.40 -6.65 -19.72
CA MET A 331 15.67 -8.08 -19.48
C MET A 331 14.84 -8.97 -20.42
N PRO A 332 15.00 -8.84 -21.76
CA PRO A 332 14.18 -9.54 -22.74
C PRO A 332 14.18 -11.06 -22.56
N ASP A 333 15.31 -11.69 -22.23
CA ASP A 333 15.38 -13.15 -22.00
C ASP A 333 14.54 -13.58 -20.79
N THR A 334 14.59 -12.81 -19.70
CA THR A 334 13.81 -13.11 -18.50
C THR A 334 12.33 -12.86 -18.76
N TRP A 335 12.01 -11.78 -19.48
CA TRP A 335 10.64 -11.48 -19.84
C TRP A 335 10.02 -12.52 -20.78
N HIS A 336 10.78 -13.00 -21.77
CA HIS A 336 10.34 -14.07 -22.67
C HIS A 336 10.03 -15.37 -21.92
N LYS A 337 10.86 -15.71 -20.91
CA LYS A 337 10.57 -16.82 -19.99
C LYS A 337 9.28 -16.62 -19.18
N ILE A 338 9.05 -15.41 -18.69
CA ILE A 338 7.83 -15.02 -17.96
C ILE A 338 6.59 -15.10 -18.86
N GLN A 339 6.72 -14.84 -20.16
CA GLN A 339 5.58 -14.91 -21.07
C GLN A 339 5.29 -16.31 -21.60
N LYS A 340 6.32 -17.13 -21.85
CA LYS A 340 6.16 -18.34 -22.70
C LYS A 340 6.80 -19.62 -22.18
N TYR A 341 7.59 -19.59 -21.11
CA TYR A 341 8.37 -20.77 -20.68
C TYR A 341 8.27 -21.04 -19.17
N ASP A 342 9.40 -21.40 -18.55
CA ASP A 342 9.56 -21.89 -17.19
C ASP A 342 9.11 -20.90 -16.10
N LEU A 343 8.92 -19.62 -16.45
CA LEU A 343 8.44 -18.58 -15.54
C LEU A 343 7.02 -18.11 -15.87
N ASN A 344 6.25 -18.83 -16.70
CA ASN A 344 4.92 -18.42 -17.16
C ASN A 344 3.91 -18.17 -16.04
N HIS A 345 4.01 -18.91 -14.92
CA HIS A 345 3.23 -18.67 -13.71
C HIS A 345 3.42 -17.23 -13.19
N LEU A 346 4.61 -16.65 -13.28
CA LEU A 346 4.83 -15.24 -12.93
C LEU A 346 4.09 -14.30 -13.88
N GLY A 347 3.97 -14.66 -15.17
CA GLY A 347 3.19 -13.90 -16.15
C GLY A 347 1.72 -13.83 -15.73
N SER A 348 1.13 -14.96 -15.35
CA SER A 348 -0.24 -15.04 -14.83
C SER A 348 -0.42 -14.24 -13.53
N LEU A 349 0.55 -14.32 -12.60
CA LEU A 349 0.53 -13.51 -11.39
C LEU A 349 0.59 -12.01 -11.70
N ILE A 350 1.46 -11.59 -12.62
CA ILE A 350 1.59 -10.18 -13.03
C ILE A 350 0.28 -9.70 -13.67
N GLU A 351 -0.33 -10.50 -14.53
CA GLU A 351 -1.62 -10.14 -15.14
C GLU A 351 -2.72 -9.99 -14.09
N TYR A 352 -2.84 -10.95 -13.17
CA TYR A 352 -3.77 -10.87 -12.05
C TYR A 352 -3.52 -9.63 -11.18
N TYR A 353 -2.26 -9.35 -10.85
CA TYR A 353 -1.86 -8.15 -10.12
C TYR A 353 -2.25 -6.87 -10.85
N ILE A 354 -2.05 -6.77 -12.16
CA ILE A 354 -2.43 -5.58 -12.94
C ILE A 354 -3.95 -5.39 -12.93
N SER A 355 -4.75 -6.46 -13.02
CA SER A 355 -6.20 -6.36 -12.90
C SER A 355 -6.64 -5.81 -11.55
N ILE A 356 -5.98 -6.21 -10.46
CA ILE A 356 -6.23 -5.67 -9.12
C ILE A 356 -5.76 -4.22 -9.00
N PHE A 357 -4.57 -3.92 -9.52
CA PHE A 357 -3.98 -2.60 -9.52
C PHE A 357 -4.94 -1.57 -10.12
N ASP A 358 -5.54 -1.89 -11.27
CA ASP A 358 -6.46 -1.01 -12.00
C ASP A 358 -7.74 -0.67 -11.18
N GLN A 359 -8.08 -1.49 -10.18
CA GLN A 359 -9.23 -1.28 -9.30
C GLN A 359 -8.85 -0.52 -8.02
N VAL A 360 -7.69 -0.83 -7.45
CA VAL A 360 -7.32 -0.40 -6.10
C VAL A 360 -6.52 0.90 -6.10
N VAL A 361 -5.47 0.99 -6.93
CA VAL A 361 -4.52 2.10 -6.87
C VAL A 361 -5.16 3.44 -7.25
N PRO A 362 -5.96 3.54 -8.33
CA PRO A 362 -6.67 4.78 -8.66
C PRO A 362 -7.58 5.27 -7.53
N MET A 363 -8.21 4.36 -6.78
CA MET A 363 -9.09 4.71 -5.66
C MET A 363 -8.30 5.29 -4.48
N ILE A 364 -7.17 4.67 -4.12
CA ILE A 364 -6.29 5.19 -3.06
C ILE A 364 -5.76 6.57 -3.46
N SER A 365 -5.32 6.74 -4.70
CA SER A 365 -4.83 8.02 -5.21
C SER A 365 -5.91 9.10 -5.21
N LEU A 366 -7.15 8.78 -5.62
CA LEU A 366 -8.28 9.71 -5.59
C LEU A 366 -8.52 10.22 -4.15
N ALA A 367 -8.53 9.32 -3.16
CA ALA A 367 -8.71 9.69 -1.76
C ALA A 367 -7.61 10.63 -1.26
N ARG A 368 -6.35 10.33 -1.58
CA ARG A 368 -5.18 11.14 -1.16
C ARG A 368 -5.13 12.52 -1.83
N ILE A 369 -5.40 12.57 -3.13
CA ILE A 369 -5.42 13.81 -3.91
C ILE A 369 -6.50 14.75 -3.38
N THR A 370 -7.71 14.23 -3.19
CA THR A 370 -8.86 15.03 -2.71
C THR A 370 -8.80 15.32 -1.21
N GLY A 371 -8.12 14.49 -0.42
CA GLY A 371 -8.15 14.56 1.05
C GLY A 371 -9.50 14.11 1.64
N GLU A 372 -10.23 13.27 0.91
CA GLU A 372 -11.52 12.72 1.31
C GLU A 372 -11.47 11.20 1.38
N GLU A 373 -12.13 10.63 2.39
CA GLU A 373 -12.45 9.20 2.39
C GLU A 373 -13.49 8.92 1.31
N ILE A 374 -13.18 7.98 0.41
CA ILE A 374 -14.06 7.56 -0.67
C ILE A 374 -14.75 6.26 -0.26
N TYR A 375 -16.08 6.25 -0.30
CA TYR A 375 -16.89 5.06 -0.07
C TYR A 375 -17.71 4.74 -1.32
N ILE A 376 -17.56 3.53 -1.86
CA ILE A 376 -18.34 3.07 -3.00
C ILE A 376 -19.47 2.17 -2.49
N LYS A 377 -20.72 2.56 -2.79
CA LYS A 377 -21.91 1.74 -2.51
C LYS A 377 -22.34 1.01 -3.79
N HIS A 378 -22.28 -0.31 -3.75
CA HIS A 378 -22.86 -1.17 -4.79
C HIS A 378 -24.36 -1.35 -4.53
N LEU A 379 -25.18 -1.11 -5.55
CA LEU A 379 -26.65 -1.25 -5.45
C LEU A 379 -27.09 -2.70 -5.23
N ASN A 380 -26.26 -3.68 -5.58
CA ASN A 380 -26.50 -5.11 -5.37
C ASN A 380 -25.93 -5.66 -4.05
N SER A 381 -25.40 -4.79 -3.17
CA SER A 381 -25.01 -5.22 -1.81
C SER A 381 -26.27 -5.33 -0.94
N SER A 382 -26.87 -6.52 -0.96
CA SER A 382 -28.05 -6.88 -0.19
C SER A 382 -27.75 -6.90 1.32
N TYR A 383 -27.61 -5.73 1.93
CA TYR A 383 -28.30 -5.46 3.19
C TYR A 383 -29.54 -4.65 2.82
N ALA A 384 -30.63 -5.38 2.61
CA ALA A 384 -31.94 -4.82 2.42
C ALA A 384 -32.34 -4.01 3.66
N SER A 385 -32.54 -2.71 3.49
CA SER A 385 -33.62 -2.02 4.17
C SER A 385 -34.71 -1.81 3.11
N PRO A 386 -35.94 -2.31 3.31
CA PRO A 386 -37.03 -2.00 2.41
C PRO A 386 -37.37 -0.53 2.62
N VAL A 387 -37.04 0.33 1.65
CA VAL A 387 -37.73 1.60 1.56
C VAL A 387 -39.03 1.31 0.83
N ILE A 388 -40.05 1.20 1.68
CA ILE A 388 -41.47 1.21 1.39
C ILE A 388 -41.76 2.17 0.23
N THR A 389 -42.42 1.64 -0.79
CA THR A 389 -43.21 2.41 -1.73
C THR A 389 -44.30 3.15 -0.96
N SER A 390 -44.33 4.47 -1.05
CA SER A 390 -45.61 5.20 -1.03
C SER A 390 -45.81 5.78 -2.41
N ARG A 391 -46.59 5.06 -3.23
CA ARG A 391 -47.50 5.75 -4.16
C ARG A 391 -48.57 6.45 -3.32
N GLU A 392 -49.08 7.54 -3.89
CA GLU A 392 -50.20 8.41 -3.47
C GLU A 392 -51.12 7.86 -2.37
#